data_AF-A0A7S0PXF3-F1
#
_entry.id   AF-A0A7S0PXF3-F1
#
_cell.length_a   1.000
_cell.length_b   1.000
_cell.length_c   1.000
_cell.angle_alpha   90.00
_cell.angle_beta   90.00
_cell.angle_gamma   90.00
#
_symmetry.space_group_name_H-M   'P 1'
#
loop_
_entity.id
_entity.type
_entity.pdbx_description
1 polymer ?
#
loop_
_entity_poly.entity_id
_entity_poly.type
_entity_poly.pdbx_seq_one_letter_code
_entity_poly.pdbx_strand_id
1 'polypeptide(L)'
;DSLMMAAGRVVLGIVPFLVCSAALTPLIPRTSLPYRINGLSPASACRTPPLSMKEPRFPLVGRVRKLFGRGSLAEAENTIKGAKAEVDDLLEGNFSVAAKRAEEAIADDELKAGVRDVTSKVERLLEAQVDEAAAQAAQAAREAQARAKEQATREQATSRELAAKRWEARVQEAAQKQAAADAERAAKAEAPQEQVGKLAIQEAAAAAAVATQAAQRSDWRQQNEESAGERRSWLERLSWKLEKRAAARSIVKERRLLEKAKAKEERALAKEERKSAKAAARAERISARQRDGGRAWSGLWGSKADVEVELTQLEAQEGAEEEEEDDDEAEEREAALLDVSEEAAIVTEAAAAVSRAVVDVGAFAVDAVLSYAASVADEAAKKSEGGRQREELQMLTTRATDLRDSIRISVAEEKDAAERRERRERLLVCERELQLLGLTLADADMLDERALRRAFRIASKSLHPDALLVSTAARAKTYDGPTIYTLNEAYETLQIML
;
A
#
# COMPACT_ATOMS: atom_id res chain seq x y z
N ASP A 1 -4.41 18.94 7.41
CA ASP A 1 -5.60 18.45 8.15
C ASP A 1 -6.62 17.70 7.30
N SER A 2 -7.12 18.24 6.18
CA SER A 2 -8.10 17.53 5.33
C SER A 2 -7.51 16.33 4.53
N LEU A 3 -6.20 16.31 4.30
CA LEU A 3 -5.47 15.21 3.63
C LEU A 3 -5.09 14.06 4.58
N MET A 4 -4.89 14.32 5.88
CA MET A 4 -4.58 13.26 6.86
C MET A 4 -5.82 12.41 7.24
N MET A 5 -7.03 12.95 7.09
CA MET A 5 -8.28 12.19 7.27
C MET A 5 -8.59 11.25 6.10
N ALA A 6 -8.00 11.46 4.92
CA ALA A 6 -8.22 10.65 3.73
C ALA A 6 -7.34 9.38 3.71
N ALA A 7 -6.10 9.46 4.19
CA ALA A 7 -5.19 8.31 4.27
C ALA A 7 -5.65 7.24 5.28
N GLY A 8 -6.26 7.66 6.40
CA GLY A 8 -6.75 6.74 7.44
C GLY A 8 -7.99 5.90 7.05
N ARG A 9 -8.74 6.30 6.01
CA ARG A 9 -9.97 5.60 5.60
C ARG A 9 -9.78 4.59 4.47
N VAL A 10 -8.73 4.72 3.67
CA VAL A 10 -8.40 3.75 2.60
C VAL A 10 -7.81 2.46 3.19
N VAL A 11 -7.09 2.55 4.31
CA VAL A 11 -6.46 1.39 4.99
C VAL A 11 -7.49 0.45 5.64
N LEU A 12 -8.67 0.94 6.04
CA LEU A 12 -9.73 0.11 6.65
C LEU A 12 -10.69 -0.54 5.63
N GLY A 13 -10.62 -0.16 4.35
CA GLY A 13 -11.51 -0.68 3.29
C GLY A 13 -10.94 -1.84 2.48
N ILE A 14 -9.62 -2.08 2.52
CA ILE A 14 -8.94 -3.08 1.67
C ILE A 14 -8.78 -4.43 2.40
N VAL A 15 -8.87 -4.45 3.73
CA VAL A 15 -8.71 -5.66 4.55
C VAL A 15 -9.80 -6.74 4.32
N PRO A 16 -11.07 -6.47 3.94
CA PRO A 16 -12.05 -7.55 3.78
C PRO A 16 -11.85 -8.39 2.51
N PHE A 17 -11.11 -7.90 1.50
CA PHE A 17 -11.03 -8.58 0.20
C PHE A 17 -9.93 -9.65 0.10
N LEU A 18 -8.98 -9.67 1.05
CA LEU A 18 -7.87 -10.65 1.08
C LEU A 18 -8.09 -11.83 2.05
N VAL A 19 -9.17 -11.84 2.83
CA VAL A 19 -9.43 -12.89 3.83
C VAL A 19 -10.20 -14.10 3.25
N CYS A 20 -10.71 -14.02 2.01
CA CYS A 20 -11.46 -15.14 1.41
C CYS A 20 -10.61 -16.26 0.76
N SER A 21 -9.27 -16.24 0.83
CA SER A 21 -8.43 -17.27 0.19
C SER A 21 -7.50 -18.07 1.11
N ALA A 22 -7.60 -17.94 2.44
CA ALA A 22 -6.80 -18.72 3.37
C ALA A 22 -7.68 -19.41 4.42
N ALA A 23 -8.40 -20.45 4.01
CA ALA A 23 -9.04 -21.38 4.93
C ALA A 23 -8.32 -22.73 4.83
N LEU A 24 -7.43 -23.02 5.80
CA LEU A 24 -7.12 -24.35 6.31
C LEU A 24 -6.22 -24.23 7.56
N THR A 25 -6.71 -24.80 8.68
CA THR A 25 -6.00 -25.28 9.90
C THR A 25 -5.62 -24.31 11.05
N PRO A 26 -5.53 -24.78 12.33
CA PRO A 26 -6.48 -24.35 13.38
C PRO A 26 -5.89 -23.86 14.72
N LEU A 27 -6.78 -23.31 15.56
CA LEU A 27 -6.84 -23.29 17.05
C LEU A 27 -5.64 -22.82 17.89
N ILE A 28 -5.95 -21.94 18.88
CA ILE A 28 -5.40 -21.75 20.25
C ILE A 28 -5.39 -20.24 20.65
N PRO A 29 -5.66 -19.89 21.94
CA PRO A 29 -6.60 -18.83 22.28
C PRO A 29 -5.99 -17.52 22.79
N ARG A 30 -6.86 -16.50 22.80
CA ARG A 30 -6.68 -15.17 23.39
C ARG A 30 -6.50 -15.22 24.90
N THR A 31 -5.49 -14.53 25.41
CA THR A 31 -5.39 -14.07 26.79
C THR A 31 -5.59 -12.56 26.88
N SER A 32 -5.94 -12.15 28.08
CA SER A 32 -6.62 -10.94 28.53
C SER A 32 -5.77 -9.67 28.64
N LEU A 33 -6.46 -8.52 28.47
CA LEU A 33 -6.19 -7.14 28.96
C LEU A 33 -5.57 -7.07 30.38
N PRO A 34 -5.00 -5.92 30.88
CA PRO A 34 -5.51 -4.55 30.68
C PRO A 34 -4.50 -3.38 30.72
N TYR A 35 -4.93 -2.15 30.39
CA TYR A 35 -4.69 -0.96 31.24
C TYR A 35 -5.64 0.20 30.93
N ARG A 36 -6.09 0.84 32.01
CA ARG A 36 -6.94 2.03 32.11
C ARG A 36 -6.11 3.29 31.86
N ILE A 37 -6.68 4.27 31.16
CA ILE A 37 -6.27 5.68 31.22
C ILE A 37 -7.37 6.42 31.99
N ASN A 38 -6.97 7.12 33.05
CA ASN A 38 -7.77 8.13 33.76
C ASN A 38 -6.97 9.44 33.77
N GLY A 39 -7.60 10.56 33.41
CA GLY A 39 -7.19 11.87 33.92
C GLY A 39 -7.34 13.08 32.99
N LEU A 40 -8.42 13.85 33.23
CA LEU A 40 -8.54 15.33 33.13
C LEU A 40 -8.53 15.98 31.72
N SER A 41 -9.33 16.99 31.36
CA SER A 41 -10.57 17.68 31.82
C SER A 41 -10.95 18.69 30.69
N PRO A 42 -12.22 19.12 30.51
CA PRO A 42 -12.71 19.71 29.26
C PRO A 42 -13.00 21.21 29.32
N ALA A 43 -13.12 21.84 28.15
CA ALA A 43 -13.88 23.08 27.96
C ALA A 43 -14.54 23.12 26.57
N SER A 44 -15.84 22.86 26.51
CA SER A 44 -16.80 23.74 25.82
C SER A 44 -18.20 23.14 25.77
N ALA A 45 -19.14 24.03 26.05
CA ALA A 45 -20.58 23.86 26.16
C ALA A 45 -21.23 23.13 24.98
N CYS A 46 -22.19 22.24 25.28
CA CYS A 46 -23.46 22.17 24.57
C CYS A 46 -24.55 21.51 25.43
N ARG A 47 -25.74 22.10 25.35
CA ARG A 47 -26.95 21.81 26.13
C ARG A 47 -27.53 20.42 25.81
N THR A 48 -27.95 19.69 26.84
CA THR A 48 -28.88 18.56 26.74
C THR A 48 -30.01 18.66 27.78
N PRO A 49 -31.22 18.15 27.47
CA PRO A 49 -32.45 18.27 28.29
C PRO A 49 -32.53 17.20 29.41
N PRO A 50 -33.49 17.28 30.35
CA PRO A 50 -33.40 16.53 31.61
C PRO A 50 -33.73 15.05 31.41
N LEU A 51 -32.77 14.18 31.70
CA LEU A 51 -33.00 12.75 31.85
C LEU A 51 -33.37 12.46 33.31
N SER A 52 -34.58 11.90 33.50
CA SER A 52 -35.03 11.37 34.78
C SER A 52 -34.04 10.33 35.29
N MET A 53 -33.56 10.49 36.52
CA MET A 53 -32.77 9.47 37.21
C MET A 53 -33.62 8.21 37.39
N LYS A 54 -33.29 7.15 36.64
CA LYS A 54 -33.62 5.78 37.01
C LYS A 54 -32.45 5.27 37.86
N GLU A 55 -32.75 4.97 39.11
CA GLU A 55 -31.86 4.34 40.08
C GLU A 55 -31.17 3.08 39.49
N PRO A 56 -29.92 2.78 39.89
CA PRO A 56 -29.27 1.54 39.52
C PRO A 56 -30.01 0.35 40.15
N ARG A 57 -30.76 -0.38 39.31
CA ARG A 57 -31.42 -1.62 39.70
C ARG A 57 -30.37 -2.71 39.86
N PHE A 58 -29.97 -2.98 41.09
CA PHE A 58 -29.25 -4.21 41.43
C PHE A 58 -30.11 -5.43 41.03
N PRO A 59 -29.62 -6.34 40.18
CA PRO A 59 -30.41 -7.47 39.67
C PRO A 59 -30.82 -8.48 40.76
N LEU A 60 -30.22 -8.43 41.94
CA LEU A 60 -30.57 -9.28 43.09
C LEU A 60 -31.88 -8.84 43.78
N VAL A 61 -32.15 -7.54 43.89
CA VAL A 61 -33.37 -7.03 44.56
C VAL A 61 -34.62 -7.27 43.70
N GLY A 62 -34.47 -7.30 42.36
CA GLY A 62 -35.53 -7.64 41.43
C GLY A 62 -35.96 -9.12 41.47
N ARG A 63 -35.04 -10.04 41.79
CA ARG A 63 -35.35 -11.48 41.94
C ARG A 63 -36.11 -11.76 43.23
N VAL A 64 -35.72 -11.12 44.34
CA VAL A 64 -36.44 -11.26 45.62
C VAL A 64 -37.86 -10.71 45.51
N ARG A 65 -38.07 -9.58 44.80
CA ARG A 65 -39.42 -9.00 44.64
C ARG A 65 -40.34 -9.79 43.71
N LYS A 66 -39.80 -10.60 42.79
CA LYS A 66 -40.59 -11.51 41.93
C LYS A 66 -41.02 -12.78 42.67
N LEU A 67 -40.24 -13.27 43.65
CA LEU A 67 -40.58 -14.45 44.44
C LEU A 67 -41.79 -14.24 45.37
N PHE A 68 -42.03 -13.01 45.84
CA PHE A 68 -43.21 -12.68 46.65
C PHE A 68 -44.48 -12.36 45.85
N GLY A 69 -44.43 -12.39 44.52
CA GLY A 69 -45.51 -11.88 43.67
C GLY A 69 -46.59 -12.90 43.29
N ARG A 70 -46.26 -14.17 43.07
CA ARG A 70 -47.21 -15.17 42.51
C ARG A 70 -46.88 -16.65 42.82
N GLY A 71 -45.95 -16.95 43.72
CA GLY A 71 -45.68 -18.32 44.17
C GLY A 71 -46.49 -18.65 45.42
N SER A 72 -46.92 -19.91 45.58
CA SER A 72 -47.56 -20.32 46.84
C SER A 72 -46.55 -20.19 47.99
N LEU A 73 -47.00 -19.83 49.19
CA LEU A 73 -46.15 -19.71 50.38
C LEU A 73 -45.28 -20.97 50.62
N ALA A 74 -45.76 -22.15 50.19
CA ALA A 74 -45.05 -23.41 50.25
C ALA A 74 -43.83 -23.49 49.30
N GLU A 75 -43.91 -22.89 48.11
CA GLU A 75 -42.77 -22.84 47.17
C GLU A 75 -41.69 -21.86 47.63
N ALA A 76 -42.10 -20.74 48.23
CA ALA A 76 -41.20 -19.80 48.86
C ALA A 76 -40.48 -20.43 50.08
N GLU A 77 -41.19 -21.23 50.88
CA GLU A 77 -40.60 -21.90 52.03
C GLU A 77 -39.60 -22.99 51.64
N ASN A 78 -39.86 -23.73 50.55
CA ASN A 78 -38.93 -24.73 50.02
C ASN A 78 -37.68 -24.10 49.38
N THR A 79 -37.83 -22.99 48.67
CA THR A 79 -36.68 -22.25 48.11
C THR A 79 -35.82 -21.60 49.18
N ILE A 80 -36.43 -21.09 50.26
CA ILE A 80 -35.69 -20.56 51.41
C ILE A 80 -34.98 -21.68 52.18
N LYS A 81 -35.60 -22.86 52.36
CA LYS A 81 -34.94 -24.02 52.98
C LYS A 81 -33.77 -24.55 52.16
N GLY A 82 -33.90 -24.58 50.83
CA GLY A 82 -32.81 -24.93 49.92
C GLY A 82 -31.64 -23.93 49.97
N ALA A 83 -31.93 -22.63 49.91
CA ALA A 83 -30.92 -21.57 49.99
C ALA A 83 -30.22 -21.54 51.36
N LYS A 84 -30.92 -21.87 52.45
CA LYS A 84 -30.31 -21.96 53.78
C LYS A 84 -29.32 -23.12 53.88
N ALA A 85 -29.66 -24.30 53.35
CA ALA A 85 -28.76 -25.45 53.34
C ALA A 85 -27.50 -25.19 52.48
N GLU A 86 -27.63 -24.44 51.38
CA GLU A 86 -26.49 -24.05 50.53
C GLU A 86 -25.54 -23.05 51.23
N VAL A 87 -26.09 -22.12 52.03
CA VAL A 87 -25.30 -21.19 52.83
C VAL A 87 -24.62 -21.89 54.01
N ASP A 88 -25.30 -22.83 54.67
CA ASP A 88 -24.71 -23.63 55.76
C ASP A 88 -23.54 -24.50 55.23
N ASP A 89 -23.67 -25.13 54.05
CA ASP A 89 -22.59 -25.90 53.41
C ASP A 89 -21.38 -25.04 52.98
N LEU A 90 -21.61 -23.77 52.58
CA LEU A 90 -20.54 -22.81 52.26
C LEU A 90 -19.80 -22.33 53.50
N LEU A 91 -20.50 -22.17 54.63
CA LEU A 91 -19.91 -21.78 55.91
C LEU A 91 -19.10 -22.91 56.55
N GLU A 92 -19.44 -24.17 56.27
CA GLU A 92 -18.70 -25.36 56.70
C GLU A 92 -17.50 -25.72 55.80
N GLY A 93 -17.26 -24.95 54.73
CA GLY A 93 -16.11 -25.12 53.82
C GLY A 93 -16.27 -26.20 52.75
N ASN A 94 -17.48 -26.71 52.54
CA ASN A 94 -17.79 -27.76 51.55
C ASN A 94 -18.22 -27.18 50.19
N PHE A 95 -17.33 -26.38 49.57
CA PHE A 95 -17.59 -25.64 48.32
C PHE A 95 -17.99 -26.52 47.12
N SER A 96 -17.59 -27.79 47.09
CA SER A 96 -17.92 -28.72 46.00
C SER A 96 -19.38 -29.19 46.02
N VAL A 97 -20.01 -29.22 47.20
CA VAL A 97 -21.41 -29.62 47.36
C VAL A 97 -22.34 -28.44 47.06
N ALA A 98 -21.97 -27.24 47.53
CA ALA A 98 -22.66 -26.01 47.19
C ALA A 98 -22.65 -25.73 45.68
N ALA A 99 -21.51 -25.90 45.01
CA ALA A 99 -21.40 -25.72 43.56
C ALA A 99 -22.29 -26.70 42.76
N LYS A 100 -22.36 -27.98 43.18
CA LYS A 100 -23.25 -28.97 42.54
C LYS A 100 -24.73 -28.65 42.71
N ARG A 101 -25.15 -28.16 43.88
CA ARG A 101 -26.55 -27.78 44.10
C ARG A 101 -26.93 -26.50 43.35
N ALA A 102 -26.01 -25.56 43.19
CA ALA A 102 -26.20 -24.39 42.35
C ALA A 102 -26.34 -24.74 40.86
N GLU A 103 -25.57 -25.73 40.37
CA GLU A 103 -25.70 -26.28 39.01
C GLU A 103 -27.06 -26.99 38.80
N GLU A 104 -27.58 -27.68 39.81
CA GLU A 104 -28.89 -28.34 39.73
C GLU A 104 -30.08 -27.37 39.84
N ALA A 105 -29.91 -26.24 40.53
CA ALA A 105 -30.98 -25.26 40.79
C ALA A 105 -31.25 -24.31 39.61
N ILE A 106 -30.30 -24.13 38.71
CA ILE A 106 -30.55 -23.45 37.43
C ILE A 106 -31.14 -24.50 36.51
N ALA A 107 -32.46 -24.58 36.44
CA ALA A 107 -33.14 -25.45 35.49
C ALA A 107 -32.56 -25.19 34.10
N ASP A 108 -31.90 -26.20 33.57
CA ASP A 108 -31.08 -26.16 32.35
C ASP A 108 -31.88 -25.57 31.16
N ASP A 109 -33.21 -25.67 31.22
CA ASP A 109 -34.16 -25.12 30.26
C ASP A 109 -34.34 -23.60 30.33
N GLU A 110 -34.27 -22.97 31.50
CA GLU A 110 -34.36 -21.50 31.64
C GLU A 110 -33.07 -20.82 31.16
N LEU A 111 -31.92 -21.41 31.45
CA LEU A 111 -30.63 -20.94 30.93
C LEU A 111 -30.59 -21.11 29.41
N LYS A 112 -31.02 -22.27 28.88
CA LYS A 112 -31.12 -22.49 27.42
C LYS A 112 -32.10 -21.53 26.75
N ALA A 113 -33.23 -21.22 27.38
CA ALA A 113 -34.19 -20.24 26.86
C ALA A 113 -33.60 -18.82 26.85
N GLY A 114 -32.93 -18.41 27.91
CA GLY A 114 -32.26 -17.10 28.00
C GLY A 114 -31.12 -16.95 27.00
N VAL A 115 -30.29 -17.97 26.82
CA VAL A 115 -29.22 -17.98 25.82
C VAL A 115 -29.81 -17.89 24.41
N ARG A 116 -30.86 -18.67 24.09
CA ARG A 116 -31.52 -18.56 22.77
C ARG A 116 -32.08 -17.17 22.51
N ASP A 117 -32.72 -16.53 23.48
CA ASP A 117 -33.27 -15.17 23.32
C ASP A 117 -32.17 -14.13 23.08
N VAL A 118 -31.06 -14.20 23.84
CA VAL A 118 -29.91 -13.32 23.63
C VAL A 118 -29.27 -13.56 22.27
N THR A 119 -29.07 -14.82 21.86
CA THR A 119 -28.51 -15.16 20.55
C THR A 119 -29.40 -14.64 19.43
N SER A 120 -30.72 -14.86 19.48
CA SER A 120 -31.65 -14.32 18.47
C SER A 120 -31.67 -12.79 18.44
N LYS A 121 -31.48 -12.12 19.58
CA LYS A 121 -31.38 -10.65 19.62
C LYS A 121 -30.08 -10.14 19.03
N VAL A 122 -28.96 -10.83 19.27
CA VAL A 122 -27.66 -10.50 18.67
C VAL A 122 -27.70 -10.74 17.17
N GLU A 123 -28.27 -11.85 16.71
CA GLU A 123 -28.45 -12.15 15.28
C GLU A 123 -29.25 -11.04 14.59
N ARG A 124 -30.38 -10.60 15.14
CA ARG A 124 -31.17 -9.49 14.58
C ARG A 124 -30.42 -8.16 14.54
N LEU A 125 -29.61 -7.86 15.57
CA LEU A 125 -28.81 -6.63 15.59
C LEU A 125 -27.67 -6.67 14.57
N LEU A 126 -27.03 -7.83 14.41
CA LEU A 126 -25.99 -8.03 13.40
C LEU A 126 -26.57 -7.98 11.98
N GLU A 127 -27.73 -8.60 11.74
CA GLU A 127 -28.44 -8.53 10.46
C GLU A 127 -28.78 -7.08 10.09
N ALA A 128 -29.34 -6.31 11.03
CA ALA A 128 -29.62 -4.89 10.81
C ALA A 128 -28.36 -4.05 10.53
N GLN A 129 -27.24 -4.33 11.22
CA GLN A 129 -25.97 -3.64 10.96
C GLN A 129 -25.36 -4.00 9.61
N VAL A 130 -25.48 -5.26 9.19
CA VAL A 130 -25.02 -5.73 7.87
C VAL A 130 -25.87 -5.10 6.76
N ASP A 131 -27.19 -5.01 6.93
CA ASP A 131 -28.08 -4.36 5.97
C ASP A 131 -27.81 -2.86 5.85
N GLU A 132 -27.56 -2.17 6.97
CA GLU A 132 -27.20 -0.75 6.97
C GLU A 132 -25.85 -0.52 6.29
N ALA A 133 -24.83 -1.35 6.58
CA ALA A 133 -23.53 -1.27 5.93
C ALA A 133 -23.63 -1.56 4.42
N ALA A 134 -24.45 -2.54 4.02
CA ALA A 134 -24.72 -2.86 2.61
C ALA A 134 -25.42 -1.70 1.89
N ALA A 135 -26.39 -1.04 2.53
CA ALA A 135 -27.06 0.13 1.98
C ALA A 135 -26.10 1.33 1.81
N GLN A 136 -25.24 1.59 2.79
CA GLN A 136 -24.22 2.64 2.69
C GLN A 136 -23.19 2.35 1.59
N ALA A 137 -22.75 1.10 1.46
CA ALA A 137 -21.85 0.67 0.38
C ALA A 137 -22.50 0.82 -1.00
N ALA A 138 -23.78 0.46 -1.13
CA ALA A 138 -24.52 0.63 -2.38
C ALA A 138 -24.71 2.11 -2.75
N GLN A 139 -24.94 2.99 -1.78
CA GLN A 139 -25.01 4.43 -2.01
C GLN A 139 -23.66 5.00 -2.46
N ALA A 140 -22.58 4.66 -1.76
CA ALA A 140 -21.23 5.09 -2.13
C ALA A 140 -20.84 4.62 -3.55
N ALA A 141 -21.21 3.40 -3.92
CA ALA A 141 -20.99 2.89 -5.28
C ALA A 141 -21.77 3.68 -6.35
N ARG A 142 -23.02 4.07 -6.08
CA ARG A 142 -23.82 4.91 -6.98
C ARG A 142 -23.24 6.30 -7.15
N GLU A 143 -22.79 6.92 -6.06
CA GLU A 143 -22.14 8.24 -6.09
C GLU A 143 -20.81 8.21 -6.85
N ALA A 144 -19.99 7.17 -6.64
CA ALA A 144 -18.77 6.96 -7.40
C ALA A 144 -19.05 6.76 -8.90
N GLN A 145 -20.06 5.97 -9.25
CA GLN A 145 -20.47 5.77 -10.64
C GLN A 145 -20.99 7.07 -11.28
N ALA A 146 -21.70 7.91 -10.54
CA ALA A 146 -22.16 9.21 -11.04
C ALA A 146 -20.99 10.16 -11.32
N ARG A 147 -20.01 10.24 -10.41
CA ARG A 147 -18.78 11.04 -10.61
C ARG A 147 -17.94 10.55 -11.78
N ALA A 148 -17.80 9.24 -11.95
CA ALA A 148 -17.10 8.65 -13.10
C ALA A 148 -17.78 8.99 -14.43
N LYS A 149 -19.13 8.93 -14.48
CA LYS A 149 -19.88 9.36 -15.66
C LYS A 149 -19.69 10.84 -15.96
N GLU A 150 -19.72 11.70 -14.94
CA GLU A 150 -19.49 13.14 -15.10
C GLU A 150 -18.09 13.44 -15.64
N GLN A 151 -17.05 12.80 -15.08
CA GLN A 151 -15.67 12.92 -15.57
C GLN A 151 -15.55 12.45 -17.03
N ALA A 152 -16.10 11.28 -17.37
CA ALA A 152 -16.10 10.77 -18.74
C ALA A 152 -16.78 11.75 -19.71
N THR A 153 -17.90 12.38 -19.33
CA THR A 153 -18.55 13.39 -20.17
C THR A 153 -17.72 14.67 -20.34
N ARG A 154 -16.99 15.10 -19.30
CA ARG A 154 -16.07 16.24 -19.38
C ARG A 154 -14.90 15.95 -20.31
N GLU A 155 -14.30 14.77 -20.20
CA GLU A 155 -13.20 14.31 -21.09
C GLU A 155 -13.68 14.15 -22.54
N GLN A 156 -14.90 13.66 -22.75
CA GLN A 156 -15.51 13.62 -24.09
C GLN A 156 -15.74 15.04 -24.65
N ALA A 157 -16.12 16.01 -23.83
CA ALA A 157 -16.27 17.39 -24.25
C ALA A 157 -14.92 18.02 -24.65
N THR A 158 -13.89 17.87 -23.81
CA THR A 158 -12.55 18.43 -24.08
C THR A 158 -11.89 17.76 -25.29
N SER A 159 -12.03 16.44 -25.43
CA SER A 159 -11.51 15.71 -26.60
C SER A 159 -12.21 16.13 -27.90
N ARG A 160 -13.53 16.38 -27.89
CA ARG A 160 -14.25 16.95 -29.05
C ARG A 160 -13.76 18.34 -29.42
N GLU A 161 -13.50 19.19 -28.42
CA GLU A 161 -12.96 20.54 -28.65
C GLU A 161 -11.54 20.47 -29.26
N LEU A 162 -10.67 19.61 -28.73
CA LEU A 162 -9.33 19.39 -29.27
C LEU A 162 -9.37 18.78 -30.68
N ALA A 163 -10.30 17.85 -30.94
CA ALA A 163 -10.50 17.27 -32.27
C ALA A 163 -10.97 18.33 -33.28
N ALA A 164 -11.88 19.23 -32.89
CA ALA A 164 -12.30 20.35 -33.72
C ALA A 164 -11.13 21.27 -34.06
N LYS A 165 -10.33 21.67 -33.07
CA LYS A 165 -9.10 22.48 -33.27
C LYS A 165 -8.08 21.79 -34.18
N ARG A 166 -7.87 20.48 -34.02
CA ARG A 166 -6.98 19.69 -34.90
C ARG A 166 -7.52 19.60 -36.32
N TRP A 167 -8.82 19.47 -36.50
CA TRP A 167 -9.46 19.45 -37.81
C TRP A 167 -9.31 20.81 -38.51
N GLU A 168 -9.57 21.92 -37.81
CA GLU A 168 -9.33 23.27 -38.33
C GLU A 168 -7.87 23.48 -38.76
N ALA A 169 -6.90 23.03 -37.94
CA ALA A 169 -5.48 23.09 -38.29
C ALA A 169 -5.16 22.27 -39.56
N ARG A 170 -5.75 21.08 -39.72
CA ARG A 170 -5.58 20.27 -40.95
C ARG A 170 -6.19 20.92 -42.17
N VAL A 171 -7.35 21.57 -42.03
CA VAL A 171 -7.98 22.32 -43.12
C VAL A 171 -7.11 23.50 -43.54
N GLN A 172 -6.54 24.23 -42.58
CA GLN A 172 -5.59 25.32 -42.86
C GLN A 172 -4.30 24.81 -43.53
N GLU A 173 -3.72 23.72 -43.04
CA GLU A 173 -2.53 23.10 -43.64
C GLU A 173 -2.82 22.60 -45.06
N ALA A 174 -3.99 21.98 -45.29
CA ALA A 174 -4.42 21.56 -46.62
C ALA A 174 -4.60 22.75 -47.57
N ALA A 175 -5.19 23.85 -47.10
CA ALA A 175 -5.32 25.07 -47.87
C ALA A 175 -3.96 25.69 -48.21
N GLN A 176 -3.00 25.69 -47.27
CA GLN A 176 -1.63 26.13 -47.51
C GLN A 176 -0.90 25.24 -48.51
N LYS A 177 -1.04 23.91 -48.39
CA LYS A 177 -0.47 22.96 -49.36
C LYS A 177 -1.08 23.11 -50.73
N GLN A 178 -2.38 23.38 -50.82
CA GLN A 178 -3.04 23.62 -52.09
C GLN A 178 -2.56 24.94 -52.72
N ALA A 179 -2.44 26.01 -51.93
CA ALA A 179 -1.87 27.28 -52.40
C ALA A 179 -0.40 27.12 -52.86
N ALA A 180 0.40 26.34 -52.14
CA ALA A 180 1.77 26.02 -52.52
C ALA A 180 1.83 25.16 -53.80
N ALA A 181 0.95 24.17 -53.92
CA ALA A 181 0.85 23.33 -55.11
C ALA A 181 0.36 24.11 -56.33
N ASP A 182 -0.56 25.06 -56.17
CA ASP A 182 -1.04 25.93 -57.24
C ASP A 182 0.05 26.94 -57.65
N ALA A 183 0.86 27.44 -56.71
CA ALA A 183 2.06 28.23 -57.00
C ALA A 183 3.14 27.41 -57.72
N GLU A 184 3.34 26.15 -57.32
CA GLU A 184 4.28 25.24 -57.97
C GLU A 184 3.81 24.80 -59.36
N ARG A 185 2.50 24.62 -59.57
CA ARG A 185 1.90 24.36 -60.89
C ARG A 185 2.01 25.56 -61.82
N ALA A 186 1.84 26.77 -61.28
CA ALA A 186 2.13 28.00 -62.03
C ALA A 186 3.62 28.07 -62.44
N ALA A 187 4.54 27.60 -61.59
CA ALA A 187 5.97 27.53 -61.90
C ALA A 187 6.36 26.38 -62.86
N LYS A 188 5.60 25.28 -62.88
CA LYS A 188 5.88 24.09 -63.71
C LYS A 188 5.20 24.10 -65.09
N ALA A 189 4.45 25.15 -65.43
CA ALA A 189 3.78 25.30 -66.73
C ALA A 189 4.74 25.60 -67.90
N GLU A 190 6.06 25.66 -67.70
CA GLU A 190 7.08 25.91 -68.73
C GLU A 190 8.01 24.72 -69.05
N ALA A 191 7.53 23.48 -69.09
CA ALA A 191 8.31 22.39 -69.69
C ALA A 191 7.43 21.23 -70.21
N PRO A 192 7.43 20.92 -71.52
CA PRO A 192 6.76 19.74 -72.03
C PRO A 192 7.69 18.55 -72.28
N GLN A 193 7.13 17.38 -71.93
CA GLN A 193 7.21 16.05 -72.57
C GLN A 193 8.48 15.21 -72.51
N GLU A 194 8.36 14.07 -71.82
CA GLU A 194 8.61 12.69 -72.29
C GLU A 194 8.38 11.75 -71.07
N GLN A 195 7.71 10.60 -71.10
CA GLN A 195 7.81 9.46 -72.02
C GLN A 195 6.68 8.49 -71.66
N VAL A 196 5.91 8.07 -72.65
CA VAL A 196 4.98 6.93 -72.58
C VAL A 196 5.74 5.72 -73.11
N GLY A 197 6.17 4.83 -72.21
CA GLY A 197 6.90 3.61 -72.58
C GLY A 197 7.37 2.73 -71.41
N LYS A 198 6.68 2.71 -70.25
CA LYS A 198 7.15 2.01 -69.04
C LYS A 198 6.20 0.95 -68.46
N LEU A 199 5.05 0.69 -69.06
CA LEU A 199 4.02 -0.16 -68.43
C LEU A 199 4.34 -1.67 -68.47
N ALA A 200 5.04 -2.18 -69.50
CA ALA A 200 5.37 -3.61 -69.57
C ALA A 200 6.54 -4.05 -68.67
N ILE A 201 7.49 -3.14 -68.37
CA ILE A 201 8.61 -3.40 -67.44
C ILE A 201 8.11 -3.34 -65.98
N GLN A 202 7.06 -2.56 -65.70
CA GLN A 202 6.50 -2.40 -64.37
C GLN A 202 5.78 -3.64 -63.86
N GLU A 203 5.14 -4.43 -64.71
CA GLU A 203 4.44 -5.67 -64.30
C GLU A 203 5.42 -6.79 -63.93
N ALA A 204 6.50 -6.97 -64.69
CA ALA A 204 7.56 -7.92 -64.34
C ALA A 204 8.32 -7.49 -63.07
N ALA A 205 8.56 -6.19 -62.90
CA ALA A 205 9.15 -5.64 -61.67
C ALA A 205 8.22 -5.79 -60.46
N ALA A 206 6.89 -5.66 -60.64
CA ALA A 206 5.91 -5.86 -59.58
C ALA A 206 5.87 -7.32 -59.10
N ALA A 207 5.93 -8.29 -60.02
CA ALA A 207 5.99 -9.71 -59.64
C ALA A 207 7.28 -10.06 -58.86
N ALA A 208 8.43 -9.53 -59.28
CA ALA A 208 9.70 -9.69 -58.57
C ALA A 208 9.68 -8.98 -57.19
N ALA A 209 8.99 -7.84 -57.08
CA ALA A 209 8.80 -7.12 -55.82
C ALA A 209 7.92 -7.91 -54.83
N VAL A 210 6.89 -8.61 -55.31
CA VAL A 210 6.03 -9.45 -54.45
C VAL A 210 6.81 -10.67 -53.92
N ALA A 211 7.61 -11.31 -54.76
CA ALA A 211 8.43 -12.46 -54.35
C ALA A 211 9.52 -12.06 -53.32
N THR A 212 10.17 -10.91 -53.52
CA THR A 212 11.15 -10.38 -52.56
C THR A 212 10.50 -9.95 -51.24
N GLN A 213 9.30 -9.36 -51.27
CA GLN A 213 8.53 -9.07 -50.05
C GLN A 213 8.12 -10.34 -49.30
N ALA A 214 7.79 -11.43 -50.00
CA ALA A 214 7.46 -12.70 -49.35
C ALA A 214 8.66 -13.30 -48.61
N ALA A 215 9.86 -13.27 -49.22
CA ALA A 215 11.10 -13.70 -48.60
C ALA A 215 11.49 -12.83 -47.39
N GLN A 216 11.36 -11.50 -47.52
CA GLN A 216 11.59 -10.59 -46.39
C GLN A 216 10.63 -10.85 -45.22
N ARG A 217 9.38 -11.23 -45.49
CA ARG A 217 8.40 -11.59 -44.45
C ARG A 217 8.74 -12.91 -43.76
N SER A 218 9.30 -13.90 -44.46
CA SER A 218 9.75 -15.15 -43.81
C SER A 218 10.97 -14.90 -42.93
N ASP A 219 11.96 -14.16 -43.43
CA ASP A 219 13.17 -13.83 -42.67
C ASP A 219 12.83 -12.99 -41.44
N TRP A 220 11.90 -12.03 -41.58
CA TRP A 220 11.41 -11.24 -40.46
C TRP A 220 10.71 -12.10 -39.40
N ARG A 221 9.88 -13.09 -39.80
CA ARG A 221 9.23 -13.99 -38.84
C ARG A 221 10.24 -14.82 -38.06
N GLN A 222 11.24 -15.36 -38.75
CA GLN A 222 12.28 -16.16 -38.13
C GLN A 222 13.10 -15.33 -37.13
N GLN A 223 13.55 -14.13 -37.52
CA GLN A 223 14.25 -13.22 -36.60
C GLN A 223 13.41 -12.84 -35.38
N ASN A 224 12.10 -12.66 -35.58
CA ASN A 224 11.21 -12.27 -34.49
C ASN A 224 10.92 -13.44 -33.53
N GLU A 225 10.93 -14.68 -34.04
CA GLU A 225 10.84 -15.90 -33.22
C GLU A 225 12.11 -16.15 -32.42
N GLU A 226 13.29 -15.98 -33.03
CA GLU A 226 14.59 -16.02 -32.33
C GLU A 226 14.65 -14.94 -31.24
N SER A 227 14.27 -13.71 -31.57
CA SER A 227 14.17 -12.61 -30.60
C SER A 227 13.15 -12.90 -29.50
N ALA A 228 12.06 -13.62 -29.79
CA ALA A 228 11.09 -14.04 -28.78
C ALA A 228 11.68 -15.05 -27.80
N GLY A 229 12.51 -15.99 -28.29
CA GLY A 229 13.27 -16.90 -27.43
C GLY A 229 14.24 -16.17 -26.51
N GLU A 230 15.00 -15.20 -27.04
CA GLU A 230 15.91 -14.37 -26.25
C GLU A 230 15.16 -13.57 -25.18
N ARG A 231 14.03 -12.95 -25.53
CA ARG A 231 13.15 -12.23 -24.59
C ARG A 231 12.67 -13.13 -23.45
N ARG A 232 12.24 -14.37 -23.74
CA ARG A 232 11.85 -15.33 -22.70
C ARG A 232 13.01 -15.68 -21.77
N SER A 233 14.19 -15.98 -22.32
CA SER A 233 15.39 -16.28 -21.53
C SER A 233 15.85 -15.10 -20.66
N TRP A 234 15.61 -13.87 -21.12
CA TRP A 234 15.92 -12.65 -20.39
C TRP A 234 14.94 -12.45 -19.24
N LEU A 235 13.64 -12.66 -19.46
CA LEU A 235 12.61 -12.60 -18.43
C LEU A 235 12.82 -13.66 -17.34
N GLU A 236 13.18 -14.88 -17.69
CA GLU A 236 13.51 -15.95 -16.72
C GLU A 236 14.74 -15.59 -15.87
N ARG A 237 15.78 -15.00 -16.47
CA ARG A 237 16.94 -14.51 -15.72
C ARG A 237 16.59 -13.35 -14.81
N LEU A 238 15.67 -12.49 -15.23
CA LEU A 238 15.22 -11.35 -14.43
C LEU A 238 14.36 -11.79 -13.25
N SER A 239 13.39 -12.70 -13.46
CA SER A 239 12.57 -13.26 -12.37
C SER A 239 13.44 -13.94 -11.32
N TRP A 240 14.40 -14.76 -11.73
CA TRP A 240 15.35 -15.40 -10.83
C TRP A 240 16.21 -14.39 -10.03
N LYS A 241 16.65 -13.29 -10.66
CA LYS A 241 17.38 -12.21 -9.96
C LYS A 241 16.49 -11.52 -8.93
N LEU A 242 15.21 -11.31 -9.23
CA LEU A 242 14.24 -10.72 -8.31
C LEU A 242 13.95 -11.65 -7.13
N GLU A 243 13.76 -12.94 -7.37
CA GLU A 243 13.61 -13.95 -6.32
C GLU A 243 14.84 -13.99 -5.39
N LYS A 244 16.05 -13.96 -5.96
CA LYS A 244 17.29 -13.87 -5.17
C LYS A 244 17.39 -12.60 -4.32
N ARG A 245 16.98 -11.45 -4.87
CA ARG A 245 16.95 -10.19 -4.12
C ARG A 245 15.92 -10.23 -3.00
N ALA A 246 14.74 -10.80 -3.25
CA ALA A 246 13.70 -10.97 -2.22
C ALA A 246 14.19 -11.88 -1.08
N ALA A 247 14.81 -13.02 -1.41
CA ALA A 247 15.42 -13.92 -0.43
C ALA A 247 16.57 -13.26 0.34
N ALA A 248 17.42 -12.47 -0.32
CA ALA A 248 18.48 -11.72 0.36
C ALA A 248 17.91 -10.69 1.35
N ARG A 249 16.85 -9.96 0.96
CA ARG A 249 16.15 -9.01 1.83
C ARG A 249 15.50 -9.70 3.03
N SER A 250 14.88 -10.87 2.86
CA SER A 250 14.29 -11.61 3.98
C SER A 250 15.36 -12.06 4.98
N ILE A 251 16.50 -12.56 4.50
CA ILE A 251 17.63 -12.95 5.37
C ILE A 251 18.17 -11.74 6.15
N VAL A 252 18.32 -10.58 5.51
CA VAL A 252 18.77 -9.35 6.19
C VAL A 252 17.76 -8.91 7.25
N LYS A 253 16.45 -8.97 6.94
CA LYS A 253 15.38 -8.64 7.91
C LYS A 253 15.40 -9.59 9.11
N GLU A 254 15.53 -10.89 8.89
CA GLU A 254 15.65 -11.89 9.96
C GLU A 254 16.90 -11.66 10.82
N ARG A 255 18.06 -11.36 10.22
CA ARG A 255 19.28 -11.03 10.98
C ARG A 255 19.09 -9.79 11.84
N ARG A 256 18.50 -8.71 11.30
CA ARG A 256 18.24 -7.48 12.05
C ARG A 256 17.27 -7.72 13.22
N LEU A 257 16.26 -8.57 13.05
CA LEU A 257 15.35 -8.96 14.13
C LEU A 257 16.06 -9.78 15.20
N LEU A 258 16.94 -10.72 14.81
CA LEU A 258 17.74 -11.50 15.75
C LEU A 258 18.76 -10.62 16.50
N GLU A 259 19.38 -9.65 15.84
CA GLU A 259 20.28 -8.69 16.48
C GLU A 259 19.52 -7.79 17.48
N LYS A 260 18.35 -7.27 17.10
CA LYS A 260 17.48 -6.53 18.03
C LYS A 260 17.07 -7.38 19.23
N ALA A 261 16.72 -8.66 19.02
CA ALA A 261 16.38 -9.58 20.11
C ALA A 261 17.56 -9.85 21.05
N LYS A 262 18.76 -10.12 20.52
CA LYS A 262 19.98 -10.29 21.31
C LYS A 262 20.34 -9.03 22.10
N ALA A 263 20.27 -7.86 21.48
CA ALA A 263 20.51 -6.60 22.17
C ALA A 263 19.52 -6.38 23.33
N LYS A 264 18.25 -6.78 23.16
CA LYS A 264 17.25 -6.72 24.22
C LYS A 264 17.56 -7.70 25.36
N GLU A 265 17.98 -8.92 25.04
CA GLU A 265 18.42 -9.92 26.03
C GLU A 265 19.67 -9.46 26.80
N GLU A 266 20.67 -8.91 26.11
CA GLU A 266 21.88 -8.35 26.74
C GLU A 266 21.56 -7.17 27.66
N ARG A 267 20.66 -6.27 27.24
CA ARG A 267 20.17 -5.18 28.10
C ARG A 267 19.44 -5.71 29.33
N ALA A 268 18.60 -6.74 29.18
CA ALA A 268 17.89 -7.36 30.30
C ALA A 268 18.86 -8.02 31.29
N LEU A 269 19.86 -8.77 30.80
CA LEU A 269 20.91 -9.36 31.63
C LEU A 269 21.73 -8.29 32.34
N ALA A 270 22.13 -7.23 31.66
CA ALA A 270 22.83 -6.11 32.28
C ALA A 270 21.99 -5.42 33.38
N LYS A 271 20.67 -5.31 33.19
CA LYS A 271 19.74 -4.81 34.23
C LYS A 271 19.69 -5.76 35.44
N GLU A 272 19.65 -7.08 35.23
CA GLU A 272 19.68 -8.06 36.33
C GLU A 272 21.02 -8.08 37.08
N GLU A 273 22.15 -7.96 36.36
CA GLU A 273 23.49 -7.83 36.95
C GLU A 273 23.61 -6.55 37.79
N ARG A 274 23.11 -5.42 37.29
CA ARG A 274 23.05 -4.17 38.06
C ARG A 274 22.19 -4.31 39.31
N LYS A 275 21.00 -4.93 39.22
CA LYS A 275 20.12 -5.18 40.37
C LYS A 275 20.78 -6.09 41.41
N SER A 276 21.43 -7.16 40.97
CA SER A 276 22.14 -8.08 41.88
C SER A 276 23.38 -7.46 42.51
N ALA A 277 24.16 -6.65 41.78
CA ALA A 277 25.27 -5.88 42.32
C ALA A 277 24.81 -4.86 43.37
N LYS A 278 23.70 -4.15 43.12
CA LYS A 278 23.08 -3.24 44.10
C LYS A 278 22.63 -3.98 45.35
N ALA A 279 21.98 -5.14 45.20
CA ALA A 279 21.56 -5.96 46.33
C ALA A 279 22.76 -6.48 47.15
N ALA A 280 23.84 -6.90 46.49
CA ALA A 280 25.08 -7.32 47.15
C ALA A 280 25.75 -6.16 47.92
N ALA A 281 25.84 -4.97 47.31
CA ALA A 281 26.37 -3.78 47.96
C ALA A 281 25.53 -3.37 49.19
N ARG A 282 24.19 -3.46 49.09
CA ARG A 282 23.29 -3.25 50.24
C ARG A 282 23.55 -4.28 51.35
N ALA A 283 23.66 -5.56 51.00
CA ALA A 283 23.94 -6.63 51.97
C ALA A 283 25.31 -6.45 52.65
N GLU A 284 26.33 -6.02 51.90
CA GLU A 284 27.67 -5.72 52.43
C GLU A 284 27.65 -4.52 53.39
N ARG A 285 26.96 -3.42 53.04
CA ARG A 285 26.78 -2.27 53.93
C ARG A 285 26.08 -2.64 55.23
N ILE A 286 25.01 -3.45 55.16
CA ILE A 286 24.30 -3.96 56.34
C ILE A 286 25.24 -4.82 57.20
N SER A 287 26.00 -5.72 56.56
CA SER A 287 26.96 -6.59 57.25
C SER A 287 28.10 -5.80 57.91
N ALA A 288 28.63 -4.77 57.24
CA ALA A 288 29.64 -3.88 57.80
C ALA A 288 29.10 -3.14 59.03
N ARG A 289 27.88 -2.59 58.96
CA ARG A 289 27.21 -1.96 60.11
C ARG A 289 27.03 -2.92 61.29
N GLN A 290 26.70 -4.19 61.04
CA GLN A 290 26.60 -5.20 62.09
C GLN A 290 27.95 -5.52 62.75
N ARG A 291 29.05 -5.55 61.97
CA ARG A 291 30.40 -5.77 62.51
C ARG A 291 30.87 -4.61 63.38
N ASP A 292 30.61 -3.37 62.96
CA ASP A 292 31.03 -2.17 63.69
C ASP A 292 30.11 -1.86 64.89
N GLY A 293 28.82 -2.18 64.77
CA GLY A 293 27.82 -2.02 65.82
C GLY A 293 28.05 -2.90 67.05
N GLY A 294 28.88 -3.94 66.97
CA GLY A 294 29.21 -4.80 68.11
C GLY A 294 30.05 -4.15 69.22
N ARG A 295 30.65 -2.96 69.01
CA ARG A 295 31.51 -2.31 70.02
C ARG A 295 31.16 -0.87 70.39
N ALA A 296 30.29 -0.18 69.65
CA ALA A 296 29.99 1.24 69.88
C ALA A 296 28.51 1.58 70.13
N TRP A 297 27.63 0.57 70.23
CA TRP A 297 26.18 0.76 70.35
C TRP A 297 25.65 1.01 71.77
N SER A 298 26.51 1.20 72.77
CA SER A 298 26.06 1.53 74.12
C SER A 298 26.06 3.04 74.43
N GLY A 299 26.62 3.90 73.57
CA GLY A 299 26.94 5.27 73.97
C GLY A 299 26.30 6.41 73.18
N LEU A 300 25.89 6.20 71.93
CA LEU A 300 25.49 7.31 71.07
C LEU A 300 24.32 6.88 70.20
N TRP A 301 23.10 7.14 70.71
CA TRP A 301 21.88 7.14 69.92
C TRP A 301 21.98 8.30 68.92
N GLY A 302 22.69 8.06 67.81
CA GLY A 302 22.49 8.84 66.58
C GLY A 302 20.99 8.89 66.33
N SER A 303 20.47 10.09 66.19
CA SER A 303 19.05 10.35 66.26
C SER A 303 18.34 9.53 65.16
N LYS A 304 17.15 9.00 65.45
CA LYS A 304 16.32 8.29 64.47
C LYS A 304 16.17 9.07 63.13
N ALA A 305 16.29 10.40 63.21
CA ALA A 305 16.30 11.30 62.07
C ALA A 305 17.47 11.07 61.09
N ASP A 306 18.67 10.72 61.55
CA ASP A 306 19.83 10.53 60.67
C ASP A 306 19.66 9.27 59.79
N VAL A 307 18.98 8.24 60.31
CA VAL A 307 18.64 7.02 59.55
C VAL A 307 17.51 7.27 58.55
N GLU A 308 16.52 8.09 58.90
CA GLU A 308 15.43 8.47 57.98
C GLU A 308 15.94 9.38 56.83
N VAL A 309 16.95 10.22 57.07
CA VAL A 309 17.58 11.05 56.03
C VAL A 309 18.39 10.21 55.04
N GLU A 310 19.13 9.20 55.50
CA GLU A 310 19.82 8.27 54.57
C GLU A 310 18.84 7.43 53.75
N LEU A 311 17.73 6.98 54.34
CA LEU A 311 16.69 6.23 53.62
C LEU A 311 16.03 7.08 52.53
N THR A 312 15.72 8.35 52.82
CA THR A 312 15.12 9.27 51.85
C THR A 312 16.09 9.71 50.76
N GLN A 313 17.40 9.81 51.05
CA GLN A 313 18.41 10.05 50.00
C GLN A 313 18.58 8.84 49.06
N LEU A 314 18.45 7.62 49.59
CA LEU A 314 18.47 6.41 48.77
C LEU A 314 17.22 6.27 47.90
N GLU A 315 16.03 6.62 48.43
CA GLU A 315 14.78 6.66 47.65
C GLU A 315 14.83 7.75 46.57
N ALA A 316 15.42 8.92 46.86
CA ALA A 316 15.62 9.98 45.87
C ALA A 316 16.61 9.58 44.76
N GLN A 317 17.65 8.80 45.08
CA GLN A 317 18.55 8.23 44.07
C GLN A 317 17.86 7.16 43.22
N GLU A 318 16.97 6.35 43.78
CA GLU A 318 16.17 5.39 43.00
C GLU A 318 15.20 6.10 42.06
N GLY A 319 14.58 7.21 42.48
CA GLY A 319 13.69 8.00 41.62
C GLY A 319 14.40 8.70 40.45
N ALA A 320 15.65 9.14 40.61
CA ALA A 320 16.42 9.75 39.52
C ALA A 320 16.88 8.74 38.45
N GLU A 321 17.01 7.46 38.81
CA GLU A 321 17.32 6.40 37.83
C GLU A 321 16.07 5.94 37.05
N GLU A 322 14.85 6.12 37.59
CA GLU A 322 13.61 5.89 36.83
C GLU A 322 13.43 6.95 35.72
N GLU A 323 13.89 8.19 35.91
CA GLU A 323 13.87 9.23 34.86
C GLU A 323 14.80 8.91 33.67
N GLU A 324 15.93 8.21 33.88
CA GLU A 324 16.77 7.73 32.76
C GLU A 324 16.10 6.59 31.95
N GLU A 325 15.17 5.81 32.53
CA GLU A 325 14.43 4.79 31.78
C GLU A 325 13.41 5.40 30.80
N ASP A 326 12.86 6.57 31.12
CA ASP A 326 11.91 7.27 30.27
C ASP A 326 12.56 7.89 29.02
N ASP A 327 13.83 8.31 29.12
CA ASP A 327 14.60 8.84 27.99
C ASP A 327 14.97 7.75 26.97
N ASP A 328 15.32 6.54 27.43
CA ASP A 328 15.55 5.37 26.56
C ASP A 328 14.27 4.97 25.81
N GLU A 329 13.10 5.06 26.45
CA GLU A 329 11.81 4.82 25.78
C GLU A 329 11.47 5.90 24.74
N ALA A 330 11.88 7.15 24.97
CA ALA A 330 11.66 8.24 24.04
C ALA A 330 12.49 8.05 22.76
N GLU A 331 13.76 7.67 22.87
CA GLU A 331 14.60 7.34 21.70
C GLU A 331 14.07 6.11 20.95
N GLU A 332 13.55 5.09 21.65
CA GLU A 332 12.94 3.91 20.99
C GLU A 332 11.66 4.29 20.24
N ARG A 333 10.86 5.24 20.76
CA ARG A 333 9.68 5.79 20.07
C ARG A 333 10.06 6.61 18.85
N GLU A 334 11.12 7.40 18.91
CA GLU A 334 11.61 8.18 17.76
C GLU A 334 12.16 7.26 16.65
N ALA A 335 12.92 6.23 17.02
CA ALA A 335 13.38 5.20 16.09
C ALA A 335 12.21 4.44 15.44
N ALA A 336 11.14 4.15 16.20
CA ALA A 336 9.94 3.51 15.66
C ALA A 336 9.19 4.42 14.66
N LEU A 337 9.18 5.74 14.87
CA LEU A 337 8.56 6.69 13.93
C LEU A 337 9.30 6.77 12.59
N LEU A 338 10.63 6.64 12.58
CA LEU A 338 11.42 6.56 11.35
C LEU A 338 11.10 5.28 10.55
N ASP A 339 11.01 4.13 11.21
CA ASP A 339 10.62 2.86 10.57
C ASP A 339 9.20 2.96 9.96
N VAL A 340 8.24 3.65 10.60
CA VAL A 340 6.88 3.88 10.05
C VAL A 340 6.90 4.76 8.78
N SER A 341 7.82 5.72 8.69
CA SER A 341 7.95 6.57 7.50
C SER A 341 8.49 5.81 6.28
N GLU A 342 9.44 4.89 6.50
CA GLU A 342 9.95 3.99 5.46
C GLU A 342 8.87 3.01 5.00
N GLU A 343 8.09 2.46 5.94
CA GLU A 343 6.95 1.59 5.62
C GLU A 343 5.88 2.34 4.81
N ALA A 344 5.60 3.61 5.12
CA ALA A 344 4.66 4.41 4.35
C ALA A 344 5.12 4.61 2.89
N ALA A 345 6.41 4.84 2.65
CA ALA A 345 6.97 4.93 1.30
C ALA A 345 6.83 3.60 0.53
N ILE A 346 7.12 2.47 1.18
CA ILE A 346 6.97 1.13 0.60
C ILE A 346 5.49 0.85 0.28
N VAL A 347 4.56 1.25 1.15
CA VAL A 347 3.11 1.07 0.91
C VAL A 347 2.64 1.91 -0.28
N THR A 348 3.14 3.14 -0.45
CA THR A 348 2.80 3.94 -1.64
C THR A 348 3.35 3.35 -2.94
N GLU A 349 4.57 2.81 -2.92
CA GLU A 349 5.16 2.11 -4.06
C GLU A 349 4.39 0.82 -4.37
N ALA A 350 4.03 0.05 -3.35
CA ALA A 350 3.22 -1.16 -3.48
C ALA A 350 1.81 -0.86 -4.01
N ALA A 351 1.17 0.23 -3.58
CA ALA A 351 -0.14 0.64 -4.08
C ALA A 351 -0.08 1.04 -5.57
N ALA A 352 0.99 1.72 -6.00
CA ALA A 352 1.22 2.03 -7.40
C ALA A 352 1.45 0.75 -8.23
N ALA A 353 2.24 -0.19 -7.71
CA ALA A 353 2.48 -1.50 -8.35
C ALA A 353 1.20 -2.34 -8.46
N VAL A 354 0.37 -2.38 -7.41
CA VAL A 354 -0.93 -3.06 -7.43
C VAL A 354 -1.87 -2.42 -8.44
N SER A 355 -1.92 -1.08 -8.51
CA SER A 355 -2.75 -0.38 -9.50
C SER A 355 -2.35 -0.75 -10.93
N ARG A 356 -1.04 -0.84 -11.22
CA ARG A 356 -0.53 -1.32 -12.53
C ARG A 356 -0.92 -2.77 -12.79
N ALA A 357 -0.77 -3.64 -11.80
CA ALA A 357 -1.15 -5.06 -11.92
C ALA A 357 -2.66 -5.23 -12.16
N VAL A 358 -3.51 -4.41 -11.54
CA VAL A 358 -4.97 -4.45 -11.76
C VAL A 358 -5.33 -4.01 -13.17
N VAL A 359 -4.67 -3.00 -13.73
CA VAL A 359 -4.86 -2.60 -15.14
C VAL A 359 -4.44 -3.73 -16.08
N ASP A 360 -3.31 -4.38 -15.82
CA ASP A 360 -2.83 -5.51 -16.63
C ASP A 360 -3.73 -6.75 -16.54
N VAL A 361 -4.19 -7.11 -15.34
CA VAL A 361 -5.12 -8.22 -15.12
C VAL A 361 -6.49 -7.89 -15.72
N GLY A 362 -6.95 -6.65 -15.61
CA GLY A 362 -8.18 -6.18 -16.23
C GLY A 362 -8.13 -6.23 -17.76
N ALA A 363 -7.03 -5.76 -18.35
CA ALA A 363 -6.80 -5.85 -19.79
C ALA A 363 -6.75 -7.31 -20.26
N PHE A 364 -6.09 -8.21 -19.50
CA PHE A 364 -6.06 -9.63 -19.79
C PHE A 364 -7.45 -10.28 -19.71
N ALA A 365 -8.23 -9.96 -18.68
CA ALA A 365 -9.59 -10.48 -18.53
C ALA A 365 -10.50 -10.04 -19.68
N VAL A 366 -10.41 -8.79 -20.11
CA VAL A 366 -11.15 -8.28 -21.28
C VAL A 366 -10.68 -8.97 -22.57
N ASP A 367 -9.37 -9.15 -22.76
CA ASP A 367 -8.80 -9.87 -23.91
C ASP A 367 -9.26 -11.33 -23.97
N ALA A 368 -9.35 -12.00 -22.81
CA ALA A 368 -9.85 -13.37 -22.68
C ALA A 368 -11.35 -13.47 -22.97
N VAL A 369 -12.17 -12.55 -22.45
CA VAL A 369 -13.61 -12.50 -22.73
C VAL A 369 -13.88 -12.21 -24.21
N LEU A 370 -13.16 -11.27 -24.82
CA LEU A 370 -13.29 -10.97 -26.24
C LEU A 370 -12.83 -12.14 -27.12
N SER A 371 -11.77 -12.85 -26.73
CA SER A 371 -11.31 -14.05 -27.42
C SER A 371 -12.32 -15.20 -27.31
N TYR A 372 -12.91 -15.39 -26.13
CA TYR A 372 -13.97 -16.37 -25.92
C TYR A 372 -15.22 -16.02 -26.75
N ALA A 373 -15.67 -14.77 -26.71
CA ALA A 373 -16.80 -14.29 -27.50
C ALA A 373 -16.58 -14.49 -29.02
N ALA A 374 -15.37 -14.21 -29.51
CA ALA A 374 -15.00 -14.48 -30.90
C ALA A 374 -15.07 -15.99 -31.22
N SER A 375 -14.57 -16.84 -30.34
CA SER A 375 -14.62 -18.31 -30.54
C SER A 375 -16.06 -18.86 -30.56
N VAL A 376 -16.93 -18.36 -29.68
CA VAL A 376 -18.36 -18.73 -29.64
C VAL A 376 -19.07 -18.24 -30.90
N ALA A 377 -18.77 -17.03 -31.37
CA ALA A 377 -19.32 -16.52 -32.62
C ALA A 377 -18.88 -17.35 -33.84
N ASP A 378 -17.62 -17.79 -33.89
CA ASP A 378 -17.11 -18.68 -34.94
C ASP A 378 -17.79 -20.05 -34.92
N GLU A 379 -18.02 -20.64 -33.75
CA GLU A 379 -18.78 -21.89 -33.63
C GLU A 379 -20.25 -21.74 -34.03
N ALA A 380 -20.89 -20.63 -33.65
CA ALA A 380 -22.26 -20.32 -34.05
C ALA A 380 -22.37 -20.15 -35.57
N ALA A 381 -21.39 -19.48 -36.20
CA ALA A 381 -21.36 -19.26 -37.65
C ALA A 381 -21.18 -20.57 -38.44
N LYS A 382 -20.40 -21.51 -37.89
CA LYS A 382 -20.26 -22.87 -38.45
C LYS A 382 -21.58 -23.63 -38.40
N LYS A 383 -22.37 -23.48 -37.34
CA LYS A 383 -23.65 -24.17 -37.13
C LYS A 383 -24.85 -23.49 -37.82
N SER A 384 -24.77 -22.21 -38.17
CA SER A 384 -25.87 -21.53 -38.87
C SER A 384 -25.89 -21.85 -40.36
N GLU A 385 -27.02 -22.33 -40.87
CA GLU A 385 -27.24 -22.60 -42.31
C GLU A 385 -27.72 -21.35 -43.07
N GLY A 386 -28.14 -20.28 -42.38
CA GLY A 386 -28.64 -19.04 -42.97
C GLY A 386 -27.54 -18.04 -43.33
N GLY A 387 -27.46 -17.62 -44.60
CA GLY A 387 -26.47 -16.65 -45.08
C GLY A 387 -26.46 -15.32 -44.32
N ARG A 388 -27.63 -14.78 -43.97
CA ARG A 388 -27.74 -13.53 -43.19
C ARG A 388 -27.16 -13.64 -41.78
N GLN A 389 -27.38 -14.76 -41.10
CA GLN A 389 -26.83 -14.97 -39.75
C GLN A 389 -25.31 -15.11 -39.77
N ARG A 390 -24.74 -15.74 -40.82
CA ARG A 390 -23.28 -15.78 -41.00
C ARG A 390 -22.68 -14.39 -41.22
N GLU A 391 -23.32 -13.55 -42.03
CA GLU A 391 -22.86 -12.17 -42.25
C GLU A 391 -22.91 -11.34 -40.97
N GLU A 392 -23.99 -11.45 -40.18
CA GLU A 392 -24.11 -10.78 -38.89
C GLU A 392 -23.03 -11.24 -37.90
N LEU A 393 -22.78 -12.56 -37.82
CA LEU A 393 -21.74 -13.12 -36.96
C LEU A 393 -20.32 -12.70 -37.41
N GLN A 394 -20.06 -12.64 -38.72
CA GLN A 394 -18.80 -12.09 -39.26
C GLN A 394 -18.62 -10.60 -38.94
N MET A 395 -19.71 -9.82 -38.96
CA MET A 395 -19.66 -8.41 -38.53
C MET A 395 -19.37 -8.29 -37.03
N LEU A 396 -19.92 -9.19 -36.21
CA LEU A 396 -19.66 -9.19 -34.77
C LEU A 396 -18.22 -9.61 -34.44
N THR A 397 -17.66 -10.60 -35.15
CA THR A 397 -16.26 -11.01 -34.95
C THR A 397 -15.30 -9.91 -35.37
N THR A 398 -15.50 -9.26 -36.53
CA THR A 398 -14.69 -8.11 -36.96
C THR A 398 -14.77 -6.93 -35.99
N ARG A 399 -15.98 -6.60 -35.48
CA ARG A 399 -16.11 -5.57 -34.43
C ARG A 399 -15.42 -5.96 -33.13
N ALA A 400 -15.45 -7.23 -32.74
CA ALA A 400 -14.77 -7.70 -31.55
C ALA A 400 -13.23 -7.64 -31.70
N THR A 401 -12.70 -7.94 -32.89
CA THR A 401 -11.26 -7.79 -33.17
C THR A 401 -10.84 -6.32 -33.19
N ASP A 402 -11.62 -5.45 -33.82
CA ASP A 402 -11.33 -4.00 -33.85
C ASP A 402 -11.34 -3.40 -32.44
N LEU A 403 -12.31 -3.81 -31.60
CA LEU A 403 -12.37 -3.40 -30.20
C LEU A 403 -11.16 -3.91 -29.41
N ARG A 404 -10.75 -5.16 -29.63
CA ARG A 404 -9.56 -5.76 -28.99
C ARG A 404 -8.29 -4.97 -29.36
N ASP A 405 -8.10 -4.66 -30.63
CA ASP A 405 -6.94 -3.90 -31.09
C ASP A 405 -6.96 -2.46 -30.56
N SER A 406 -8.14 -1.83 -30.51
CA SER A 406 -8.31 -0.50 -29.90
C SER A 406 -7.95 -0.49 -28.41
N ILE A 407 -8.37 -1.51 -27.65
CA ILE A 407 -8.02 -1.65 -26.22
C ILE A 407 -6.52 -1.87 -26.06
N ARG A 408 -5.90 -2.72 -26.89
CA ARG A 408 -4.44 -2.95 -26.86
C ARG A 408 -3.64 -1.69 -27.12
N ILE A 409 -4.04 -0.90 -28.11
CA ILE A 409 -3.42 0.39 -28.41
C ILE A 409 -3.56 1.33 -27.21
N SER A 410 -4.76 1.45 -26.64
CA SER A 410 -5.01 2.33 -25.49
C SER A 410 -4.20 1.93 -24.26
N VAL A 411 -4.10 0.63 -23.98
CA VAL A 411 -3.28 0.10 -22.86
C VAL A 411 -1.79 0.34 -23.12
N ALA A 412 -1.32 0.18 -24.36
CA ALA A 412 0.06 0.48 -24.72
C ALA A 412 0.36 1.98 -24.56
N GLU A 413 -0.53 2.86 -25.02
CA GLU A 413 -0.39 4.31 -24.86
C GLU A 413 -0.37 4.72 -23.38
N GLU A 414 -1.22 4.11 -22.55
CA GLU A 414 -1.26 4.37 -21.11
C GLU A 414 -0.01 3.87 -20.39
N LYS A 415 0.51 2.70 -20.79
CA LYS A 415 1.80 2.17 -20.29
C LYS A 415 2.95 3.10 -20.64
N ASP A 416 3.04 3.52 -21.90
CA ASP A 416 4.07 4.46 -22.35
C ASP A 416 3.94 5.81 -21.61
N ALA A 417 2.72 6.26 -21.34
CA ALA A 417 2.48 7.48 -20.57
C ALA A 417 2.80 7.33 -19.08
N ALA A 418 2.61 6.15 -18.49
CA ALA A 418 2.99 5.85 -17.12
C ALA A 418 4.51 5.76 -16.99
N GLU A 419 5.19 5.10 -17.94
CA GLU A 419 6.65 5.02 -17.98
C GLU A 419 7.29 6.42 -18.15
N ARG A 420 6.71 7.26 -19.01
CA ARG A 420 7.15 8.67 -19.17
C ARG A 420 7.01 9.46 -17.86
N ARG A 421 5.90 9.29 -17.13
CA ARG A 421 5.69 9.94 -15.83
C ARG A 421 6.70 9.47 -14.78
N GLU A 422 6.91 8.16 -14.66
CA GLU A 422 7.90 7.59 -13.73
C GLU A 422 9.32 8.02 -14.09
N ARG A 423 9.66 8.04 -15.38
CA ARG A 423 10.95 8.54 -15.86
C ARG A 423 11.15 10.00 -15.47
N ARG A 424 10.14 10.85 -15.67
CA ARG A 424 10.17 12.25 -15.25
C ARG A 424 10.39 12.40 -13.74
N GLU A 425 9.72 11.59 -12.94
CA GLU A 425 9.87 11.58 -11.48
C GLU A 425 11.27 11.13 -11.04
N ARG A 426 11.85 10.10 -11.68
CA ARG A 426 13.24 9.69 -11.45
C ARG A 426 14.22 10.80 -11.82
N LEU A 427 14.01 11.44 -12.97
CA LEU A 427 14.87 12.50 -13.49
C LEU A 427 14.72 13.83 -12.75
N LEU A 428 13.63 14.06 -12.03
CA LEU A 428 13.44 15.22 -11.16
C LEU A 428 14.52 15.31 -10.06
N VAL A 429 15.01 14.18 -9.58
CA VAL A 429 16.09 14.12 -8.58
C VAL A 429 17.45 14.50 -9.21
N CYS A 430 17.58 14.37 -10.54
CA CYS A 430 18.81 14.60 -11.30
C CYS A 430 18.78 15.93 -12.10
N GLU A 431 18.12 16.96 -11.57
CA GLU A 431 17.95 18.24 -12.27
C GLU A 431 19.31 18.90 -12.58
N ARG A 432 20.28 18.79 -11.68
CA ARG A 432 21.63 19.35 -11.85
C ARG A 432 22.38 18.69 -13.00
N GLU A 433 22.28 17.37 -13.10
CA GLU A 433 22.91 16.55 -14.13
C GLU A 433 22.31 16.84 -15.51
N LEU A 434 20.97 17.02 -15.58
CA LEU A 434 20.30 17.46 -16.80
C LEU A 434 20.82 18.84 -17.25
N GLN A 435 20.92 19.79 -16.33
CA GLN A 435 21.45 21.14 -16.62
C GLN A 435 22.90 21.10 -17.13
N LEU A 436 23.75 20.23 -16.57
CA LEU A 436 25.13 20.04 -17.04
C LEU A 436 25.22 19.56 -18.50
N LEU A 437 24.25 18.76 -18.95
CA LEU A 437 24.15 18.31 -20.34
C LEU A 437 23.40 19.29 -21.26
N GLY A 438 22.91 20.42 -20.72
CA GLY A 438 22.12 21.40 -21.45
C GLY A 438 20.68 20.93 -21.75
N LEU A 439 20.15 20.05 -20.91
CA LEU A 439 18.78 19.53 -20.99
C LEU A 439 17.93 20.17 -19.89
N THR A 440 16.63 20.30 -20.15
CA THR A 440 15.65 20.79 -19.18
C THR A 440 14.75 19.66 -18.68
N LEU A 441 14.04 19.89 -17.58
CA LEU A 441 13.01 18.95 -17.09
C LEU A 441 11.86 18.73 -18.11
N ALA A 442 11.68 19.64 -19.07
CA ALA A 442 10.71 19.46 -20.15
C ALA A 442 11.17 18.40 -21.17
N ASP A 443 12.48 18.18 -21.30
CA ASP A 443 13.07 17.19 -22.21
C ASP A 443 13.09 15.77 -21.59
N ALA A 444 12.89 15.66 -20.26
CA ALA A 444 12.95 14.41 -19.50
C ALA A 444 11.99 13.33 -20.04
N ASP A 445 10.79 13.73 -20.45
CA ASP A 445 9.75 12.82 -20.95
C ASP A 445 10.13 12.20 -22.31
N MET A 446 10.98 12.88 -23.08
CA MET A 446 11.42 12.51 -24.42
C MET A 446 12.87 11.98 -24.43
N LEU A 447 13.51 11.93 -23.26
CA LEU A 447 14.91 11.55 -23.15
C LEU A 447 15.04 10.03 -23.38
N ASP A 448 15.70 9.68 -24.48
CA ASP A 448 16.16 8.32 -24.78
C ASP A 448 17.70 8.27 -24.76
N GLU A 449 18.27 7.06 -24.76
CA GLU A 449 19.73 6.88 -24.72
C GLU A 449 20.43 7.60 -25.89
N ARG A 450 19.76 7.69 -27.05
CA ARG A 450 20.30 8.36 -28.23
C ARG A 450 20.36 9.88 -28.06
N ALA A 451 19.32 10.49 -27.50
CA ALA A 451 19.25 11.90 -27.17
C ALA A 451 20.26 12.24 -26.07
N LEU A 452 20.37 11.39 -25.04
CA LEU A 452 21.35 11.56 -23.97
C LEU A 452 22.79 11.52 -24.51
N ARG A 453 23.14 10.51 -25.32
CA ARG A 453 24.46 10.45 -25.98
C ARG A 453 24.71 11.65 -26.89
N ARG A 454 23.69 12.18 -27.55
CA ARG A 454 23.81 13.37 -28.40
C ARG A 454 24.08 14.62 -27.56
N ALA A 455 23.33 14.84 -26.49
CA ALA A 455 23.51 15.95 -25.57
C ALA A 455 24.92 15.92 -24.96
N PHE A 456 25.35 14.75 -24.48
CA PHE A 456 26.70 14.53 -23.98
C PHE A 456 27.79 14.87 -25.00
N ARG A 457 27.68 14.41 -26.26
CA ARG A 457 28.66 14.76 -27.30
C ARG A 457 28.72 16.26 -27.59
N ILE A 458 27.59 16.96 -27.50
CA ILE A 458 27.54 18.42 -27.71
C ILE A 458 28.24 19.13 -26.55
N ALA A 459 27.90 18.80 -25.31
CA ALA A 459 28.50 19.40 -24.12
C ALA A 459 29.99 19.04 -23.97
N SER A 460 30.37 17.79 -24.27
CA SER A 460 31.75 17.33 -24.26
C SER A 460 32.61 18.11 -25.26
N LYS A 461 32.11 18.38 -26.47
CA LYS A 461 32.83 19.21 -27.46
C LYS A 461 33.11 20.62 -26.96
N SER A 462 32.18 21.23 -26.21
CA SER A 462 32.41 22.58 -25.65
C SER A 462 33.40 22.60 -24.49
N LEU A 463 33.56 21.49 -23.77
CA LEU A 463 34.45 21.37 -22.61
C LEU A 463 35.77 20.65 -22.93
N HIS A 464 35.95 20.17 -24.16
CA HIS A 464 37.16 19.46 -24.56
C HIS A 464 38.37 20.41 -24.51
N PRO A 465 39.54 19.98 -23.97
CA PRO A 465 40.72 20.83 -23.87
C PRO A 465 41.13 21.45 -25.22
N ASP A 466 41.01 20.70 -26.32
CA ASP A 466 41.32 21.20 -27.67
C ASP A 466 40.42 22.37 -28.12
N ALA A 467 39.16 22.39 -27.69
CA ALA A 467 38.26 23.51 -27.97
C ALA A 467 38.61 24.74 -27.11
N LEU A 468 39.10 24.51 -25.89
CA LEU A 468 39.52 25.56 -24.96
C LEU A 468 40.84 26.21 -25.36
N LEU A 469 41.75 25.48 -26.01
CA LEU A 469 43.04 25.99 -26.53
C LEU A 469 42.86 27.14 -27.53
N VAL A 470 41.75 27.18 -28.26
CA VAL A 470 41.44 28.26 -29.21
C VAL A 470 40.91 29.51 -28.50
N SER A 471 40.32 29.36 -27.31
CA SER A 471 39.57 30.44 -26.67
C SER A 471 40.36 31.27 -25.66
N THR A 472 41.39 30.72 -24.99
CA THR A 472 42.08 31.51 -23.95
C THR A 472 43.52 31.09 -23.64
N ALA A 473 44.48 31.84 -24.16
CA ALA A 473 45.82 31.95 -23.59
C ALA A 473 45.86 32.69 -22.22
N ALA A 474 44.70 33.16 -21.71
CA ALA A 474 44.60 34.04 -20.54
C ALA A 474 43.79 33.49 -19.34
N ARG A 475 43.16 32.30 -19.40
CA ARG A 475 42.20 31.84 -18.35
C ARG A 475 42.66 30.67 -17.47
N ALA A 476 43.90 30.21 -17.60
CA ALA A 476 44.36 28.94 -17.04
C ALA A 476 44.56 28.88 -15.50
N LYS A 477 44.14 29.88 -14.71
CA LYS A 477 44.44 29.89 -13.26
C LYS A 477 43.27 29.69 -12.29
N THR A 478 42.00 29.83 -12.69
CA THR A 478 40.85 29.66 -11.77
C THR A 478 39.54 29.40 -12.53
N TYR A 479 39.47 28.37 -13.37
CA TYR A 479 38.18 27.97 -13.94
C TYR A 479 37.50 26.95 -13.02
N ASP A 480 36.61 27.44 -12.15
CA ASP A 480 35.73 26.64 -11.28
C ASP A 480 34.50 26.07 -12.01
N GLY A 481 34.52 26.09 -13.34
CA GLY A 481 33.41 25.56 -14.12
C GLY A 481 33.41 24.03 -14.19
N PRO A 482 32.31 23.44 -14.71
CA PRO A 482 32.18 22.00 -14.85
C PRO A 482 33.32 21.43 -15.72
N THR A 483 33.91 20.34 -15.24
CA THR A 483 34.99 19.63 -15.93
C THR A 483 34.41 18.48 -16.76
N ILE A 484 35.21 17.91 -17.66
CA ILE A 484 34.80 16.72 -18.42
C ILE A 484 34.46 15.53 -17.51
N TYR A 485 35.08 15.44 -16.33
CA TYR A 485 34.78 14.40 -15.35
C TYR A 485 33.37 14.56 -14.76
N THR A 486 32.98 15.79 -14.41
CA THR A 486 31.62 16.07 -13.92
C THR A 486 30.56 15.83 -15.00
N LEU A 487 30.92 16.00 -16.28
CA LEU A 487 30.02 15.70 -17.39
C LEU A 487 29.84 14.18 -17.60
N ASN A 488 30.92 13.40 -17.46
CA ASN A 488 30.85 11.94 -17.53
C ASN A 488 30.01 11.37 -16.39
N GLU A 489 30.22 11.86 -15.16
CA GLU A 489 29.42 11.46 -13.99
C GLU A 489 27.94 11.74 -14.22
N ALA A 490 27.59 12.96 -14.65
CA ALA A 490 26.22 13.32 -14.99
C ALA A 490 25.61 12.40 -16.07
N TYR A 491 26.37 12.08 -17.12
CA TYR A 491 25.94 11.15 -18.17
C TYR A 491 25.68 9.74 -17.62
N GLU A 492 26.58 9.21 -16.80
CA GLU A 492 26.43 7.86 -16.21
C GLU A 492 25.24 7.80 -15.24
N THR A 493 25.07 8.82 -14.39
CA THR A 493 23.92 8.91 -13.49
C THR A 493 22.61 8.93 -14.27
N LEU A 494 22.51 9.75 -15.31
CA LEU A 494 21.31 9.82 -16.15
C LEU A 494 21.09 8.53 -16.95
N GLN A 495 22.15 7.83 -17.36
CA GLN A 495 22.06 6.54 -18.05
C GLN A 495 21.51 5.44 -17.13
N ILE A 496 21.81 5.47 -15.84
CA ILE A 496 21.26 4.51 -14.85
C ILE A 496 19.77 4.78 -14.58
N MET A 497 19.34 6.04 -14.67
CA MET A 497 17.96 6.45 -14.39
C MET A 497 17.00 6.29 -15.57
N LEU A 498 17.52 6.14 -16.80
CA LEU A 498 16.76 5.75 -17.98
C LEU A 498 16.48 4.24 -17.93
#